data_AF-A0A2E1HZX5-F1
#
_entry.id   AF-A0A2E1HZX5-F1
#
_cell.length_a   1.000
_cell.length_b   1.000
_cell.length_c   1.000
_cell.angle_alpha   90.00
_cell.angle_beta   90.00
_cell.angle_gamma   90.00
#
_symmetry.space_group_name_H-M   'P 1'
#
loop_
_entity.id
_entity.type
_entity.pdbx_description
1 polymer ?
#
loop_
_entity_poly.entity_id
_entity_poly.type
_entity_poly.pdbx_seq_one_letter_code
_entity_poly.pdbx_strand_id
1 'polypeptide(L)'
;MRVRATCIILILLISIVPSSNAGAPEDLEEVGFVFGGVHIEAWHSGNSTSNLSDLPAIVEDYTATWCTNCVKVEHALDDVEETNNMQQYHFHRFIGENEDPLGS
;
A
#
# COMPACT_ATOMS: atom_id res chain seq x y z
N MET A 1 -43.23 10.02 23.04
CA MET A 1 -42.85 10.25 21.63
C MET A 1 -41.90 11.44 21.47
N ARG A 2 -42.15 12.59 22.10
CA ARG A 2 -41.30 13.80 22.00
C ARG A 2 -39.84 13.59 22.44
N VAL A 3 -39.60 12.89 23.56
CA VAL A 3 -38.24 12.62 24.08
C VAL A 3 -37.42 11.70 23.17
N ARG A 4 -38.06 10.71 22.53
CA ARG A 4 -37.38 9.81 21.57
C ARG A 4 -37.00 10.54 20.30
N ALA A 5 -37.88 11.42 19.81
CA ALA A 5 -37.59 12.26 18.66
C ALA A 5 -36.44 13.25 18.94
N THR A 6 -36.40 13.85 20.13
CA THR A 6 -35.29 14.75 20.51
C THR A 6 -33.96 14.01 20.62
N CYS A 7 -33.92 12.78 21.16
CA CYS A 7 -32.69 12.00 21.24
C CYS A 7 -32.15 11.61 19.86
N ILE A 8 -33.03 11.21 18.93
CA ILE A 8 -32.63 10.83 17.57
C ILE A 8 -32.06 12.03 16.81
N ILE A 9 -32.69 13.20 16.94
CA ILE A 9 -32.20 14.44 16.33
C ILE A 9 -30.81 14.81 16.88
N LEU A 10 -30.60 14.66 18.18
CA LEU A 10 -29.31 14.96 18.81
C LEU A 10 -28.18 14.04 18.33
N ILE A 11 -28.47 12.74 18.16
CA ILE A 11 -27.50 11.77 17.63
C ILE A 11 -27.15 12.11 16.18
N LEU A 12 -28.16 12.41 15.35
CA LEU A 12 -27.96 12.80 13.95
C LEU A 12 -27.09 14.06 13.81
N LEU A 13 -27.28 15.04 14.70
CA LEU A 13 -26.48 16.27 14.71
C LEU A 13 -25.02 16.01 15.12
N ILE A 14 -24.76 15.05 16.01
CA ILE A 14 -23.39 14.70 16.43
C ILE A 14 -22.63 13.97 15.30
N SER A 15 -23.30 13.19 14.46
CA SER A 15 -22.67 12.49 13.33
C SER A 15 -22.19 13.40 12.18
N ILE A 16 -22.51 14.70 12.22
CA ILE A 16 -22.05 15.70 11.22
C ILE A 16 -20.76 16.38 11.71
N VAL A 17 -20.33 16.16 12.96
CA VAL A 17 -19.08 16.71 13.47
C VAL A 17 -17.90 16.00 12.77
N PRO A 18 -17.10 16.70 11.95
CA PRO A 18 -15.95 16.09 11.31
C PRO A 18 -14.95 15.62 12.38
N SER A 19 -14.44 14.40 12.23
CA SER A 19 -13.38 13.88 13.10
C SER A 19 -12.10 14.69 12.89
N SER A 20 -11.82 15.65 13.76
CA SER A 20 -10.70 16.59 13.64
C SER A 20 -9.34 16.00 14.06
N ASN A 21 -9.12 14.69 13.86
CA ASN A 21 -7.88 13.99 14.23
C ASN A 21 -7.05 13.54 13.01
N ALA A 22 -7.29 14.10 11.83
CA ALA A 22 -6.34 13.99 10.73
C ALA A 22 -5.33 15.14 10.87
N GLY A 23 -4.03 14.81 10.84
CA GLY A 23 -2.98 15.81 10.70
C GLY A 23 -3.19 16.64 9.42
N ALA A 24 -2.54 17.80 9.34
CA ALA A 24 -2.55 18.55 8.08
C ALA A 24 -1.95 17.65 6.97
N PRO A 25 -2.55 17.62 5.76
CA PRO A 25 -1.93 16.95 4.63
C PRO A 25 -0.56 17.60 4.37
N GLU A 26 0.47 16.78 4.22
CA GLU A 26 1.80 17.27 3.84
C GLU A 26 1.79 17.54 2.33
N ASP A 27 1.95 18.80 1.95
CA ASP A 27 2.06 19.18 0.54
C ASP A 27 3.46 18.81 0.03
N LEU A 28 3.49 17.77 -0.80
CA LEU A 28 4.70 17.23 -1.42
C LEU A 28 5.04 18.05 -2.68
N GLU A 29 5.39 19.34 -2.51
CA GLU A 29 5.67 20.28 -3.61
C GLU A 29 6.96 19.94 -4.40
N GLU A 30 7.78 19.03 -3.89
CA GLU A 30 9.10 18.67 -4.45
C GLU A 30 9.29 17.16 -4.67
N VAL A 31 8.21 16.37 -4.66
CA VAL A 31 8.30 14.94 -4.98
C VAL A 31 8.38 14.79 -6.49
N GLY A 32 9.62 14.74 -6.98
CA GLY A 32 9.91 14.26 -8.32
C GLY A 32 9.34 12.87 -8.55
N PHE A 33 9.27 12.46 -9.82
CA PHE A 33 8.85 11.11 -10.19
C PHE A 33 9.61 10.05 -9.37
N VAL A 34 8.86 9.12 -8.77
CA VAL A 34 9.42 7.97 -8.06
C VAL A 34 9.92 6.99 -9.12
N PHE A 35 11.23 6.96 -9.34
CA PHE A 35 11.88 6.04 -10.26
C PHE A 35 12.80 5.11 -9.49
N GLY A 36 12.45 3.82 -9.41
CA GLY A 36 13.29 2.80 -8.80
C GLY A 36 13.62 3.02 -7.31
N GLY A 37 13.85 1.94 -6.58
CA GLY A 37 13.97 2.02 -5.12
C GLY A 37 15.40 2.28 -4.66
N VAL A 38 15.60 3.31 -3.84
CA VAL A 38 16.64 3.28 -2.80
C VAL A 38 15.98 2.89 -1.49
N HIS A 39 16.57 1.95 -0.75
CA HIS A 39 16.09 1.59 0.58
C HIS A 39 17.14 1.93 1.63
N ILE A 40 16.66 2.27 2.82
CA ILE A 40 17.44 2.31 4.06
C ILE A 40 16.71 1.47 5.09
N GLU A 41 17.46 0.78 5.93
CA GLU A 41 16.90 -0.01 7.02
C GLU A 41 16.14 0.90 8.00
N ALA A 42 14.91 0.53 8.37
CA ALA A 42 14.06 1.36 9.22
C ALA A 42 14.64 1.64 10.62
N TRP A 43 15.60 0.83 11.07
CA TRP A 43 16.30 1.01 12.35
C TRP A 43 17.53 1.94 12.27
N HIS A 44 17.94 2.36 11.06
CA HIS A 44 19.11 3.20 10.84
C HIS A 44 18.72 4.52 10.19
N SER A 45 19.17 5.64 10.76
CA SER A 45 19.18 6.92 10.05
C SER A 45 20.41 6.99 9.14
N GLY A 46 20.23 7.44 7.91
CA GLY A 46 21.31 7.54 6.93
C GLY A 46 20.87 8.14 5.62
N ASN A 47 21.83 8.32 4.71
CA ASN A 47 21.60 8.74 3.34
C ASN A 47 22.05 7.62 2.41
N SER A 48 21.22 7.30 1.41
CA SER A 48 21.57 6.40 0.32
C SER A 48 21.57 7.19 -0.99
N THR A 49 22.56 6.95 -1.85
CA THR A 49 22.69 7.62 -3.14
C THR A 49 23.05 6.58 -4.18
N SER A 50 22.33 6.61 -5.29
CA SER A 50 22.54 5.74 -6.44
C SER A 50 22.30 6.54 -7.72
N ASN A 51 22.93 6.13 -8.83
CA ASN A 51 22.55 6.69 -10.12
C ASN A 51 21.20 6.13 -10.54
N LEU A 52 20.42 6.92 -11.27
CA LEU A 52 19.12 6.51 -11.79
C LEU A 52 19.21 5.24 -12.67
N SER A 53 20.30 5.07 -13.42
CA SER A 53 20.56 3.88 -14.26
C SER A 53 20.73 2.60 -13.46
N ASP A 54 21.13 2.73 -12.20
CA ASP A 54 21.50 1.62 -11.33
C ASP A 54 20.32 1.21 -10.44
N LEU A 55 19.23 2.00 -10.43
CA LEU A 55 18.04 1.71 -9.63
C LEU A 55 17.24 0.54 -10.24
N PRO A 56 16.80 -0.43 -9.42
CA PRO A 56 15.93 -1.48 -9.90
C PRO A 56 14.54 -0.92 -10.17
N ALA A 57 13.86 -1.47 -11.19
CA ALA A 57 12.43 -1.25 -11.35
C ALA A 57 11.67 -1.87 -10.16
N ILE A 58 10.77 -1.12 -9.54
CA ILE A 58 9.93 -1.64 -8.44
C ILE A 58 8.63 -2.18 -9.02
N VAL A 59 8.32 -3.44 -8.71
CA VAL A 59 7.09 -4.10 -9.13
C VAL A 59 6.30 -4.49 -7.88
N GLU A 60 5.09 -3.95 -7.76
CA GLU A 60 4.14 -4.33 -6.72
C GLU A 60 3.11 -5.29 -7.32
N ASP A 61 3.19 -6.56 -6.96
CA ASP A 61 2.27 -7.59 -7.41
C ASP A 61 1.20 -7.85 -6.34
N TYR A 62 -0.05 -7.50 -6.64
CA TYR A 62 -1.19 -7.72 -5.75
C TYR A 62 -1.84 -9.06 -6.13
N THR A 63 -1.50 -10.11 -5.39
CA THR A 63 -1.73 -11.50 -5.77
C THR A 63 -2.56 -12.26 -4.73
N ALA A 64 -2.92 -13.50 -5.08
CA ALA A 64 -3.49 -14.49 -4.18
C ALA A 64 -3.25 -15.90 -4.72
N THR A 65 -2.96 -16.87 -3.86
CA THR A 65 -2.61 -18.24 -4.30
C THR A 65 -3.75 -18.96 -5.02
N TRP A 66 -5.01 -18.60 -4.75
CA TRP A 66 -6.18 -19.17 -5.42
C TRP A 66 -6.49 -18.46 -6.75
N CYS A 67 -5.91 -17.29 -7.01
CA CYS A 67 -6.12 -16.53 -8.23
C CYS A 67 -5.24 -17.07 -9.36
N THR A 68 -5.80 -17.96 -10.20
CA THR A 68 -5.06 -18.58 -11.31
C THR A 68 -4.42 -17.58 -12.28
N ASN A 69 -5.06 -16.43 -12.52
CA ASN A 69 -4.48 -15.41 -13.39
C ASN A 69 -3.35 -14.65 -12.70
N CYS A 70 -3.44 -14.42 -11.40
CA CYS A 70 -2.42 -13.75 -10.61
C CYS A 70 -1.15 -14.61 -10.55
N VAL A 71 -1.28 -15.90 -10.24
CA VAL A 71 -0.15 -16.87 -10.24
C VAL A 71 0.54 -16.95 -11.61
N LYS A 72 -0.20 -16.82 -12.71
CA LYS A 72 0.40 -16.77 -14.05
C LYS A 72 1.20 -15.49 -14.29
N VAL A 73 0.72 -14.36 -13.78
CA VAL A 73 1.43 -13.08 -13.86
C VAL A 73 2.67 -13.13 -12.97
N GLU A 74 2.57 -13.68 -11.76
CA GLU A 74 3.68 -13.89 -10.82
C GLU A 74 4.84 -14.65 -11.49
N HIS A 75 4.57 -15.83 -12.07
CA HIS A 75 5.62 -16.57 -12.81
C HIS A 75 6.18 -15.80 -14.02
N ALA A 76 5.35 -15.01 -14.71
CA ALA A 76 5.82 -14.21 -15.83
C ALA A 76 6.68 -13.03 -15.36
N LEU A 77 6.45 -12.49 -14.17
CA LEU A 77 7.29 -11.48 -13.56
C LEU A 77 8.61 -12.08 -13.08
N ASP A 78 8.60 -13.30 -12.53
CA ASP A 78 9.82 -14.05 -12.18
C ASP A 78 10.75 -14.24 -13.40
N ASP A 79 10.19 -14.66 -14.54
CA ASP A 79 10.92 -14.79 -15.80
C ASP A 79 11.55 -13.45 -16.27
N VAL A 80 10.87 -12.33 -16.00
CA VAL A 80 11.38 -10.98 -16.34
C VAL A 80 12.49 -10.57 -15.36
N GLU A 81 12.36 -10.89 -14.07
CA GLU A 81 13.36 -10.58 -13.04
C GLU A 81 14.70 -11.28 -13.29
N GLU A 82 14.69 -12.50 -13.83
CA GLU A 82 15.92 -13.22 -14.17
C GLU A 82 16.83 -12.47 -15.16
N THR A 83 16.26 -11.56 -15.97
CA THR A 83 16.99 -10.87 -17.05
C THR A 83 17.00 -9.35 -16.92
N ASN A 84 16.28 -8.78 -15.95
CA ASN A 84 16.13 -7.33 -15.77
C ASN A 84 16.46 -6.91 -14.33
N ASN A 85 16.99 -5.70 -14.15
CA ASN A 85 17.22 -5.13 -12.83
C ASN A 85 15.88 -4.67 -12.22
N MET A 86 15.20 -5.57 -11.49
CA MET A 86 13.94 -5.30 -10.82
C MET A 86 13.90 -5.86 -9.41
N GLN A 87 12.98 -5.33 -8.61
CA GLN A 87 12.65 -5.80 -7.28
C GLN A 87 11.14 -5.99 -7.21
N GLN A 88 10.71 -7.22 -6.95
CA GLN A 88 9.31 -7.56 -6.76
C GLN A 88 8.90 -7.45 -5.29
N TYR A 89 7.66 -7.02 -5.05
CA TYR A 89 6.97 -7.07 -3.76
C TYR A 89 5.60 -7.70 -3.96
N HIS A 90 5.37 -8.86 -3.35
CA HIS A 90 4.10 -9.58 -3.44
C HIS A 90 3.22 -9.22 -2.25
N PHE A 91 2.05 -8.68 -2.55
CA PHE A 91 1.05 -8.28 -1.58
C PHE A 91 -0.14 -9.24 -1.67
N HIS A 92 -0.18 -10.17 -0.74
CA HIS A 92 -1.33 -11.05 -0.57
C HIS A 92 -2.44 -10.34 0.20
N ARG A 93 -3.66 -10.44 -0.32
CA ARG A 93 -4.78 -9.55 0.01
C ARG A 93 -5.17 -9.54 1.50
N PHE A 94 -5.22 -10.71 2.16
CA PHE A 94 -5.80 -10.78 3.51
C PHE A 94 -5.43 -12.05 4.27
N ILE A 95 -4.84 -11.91 5.47
CA ILE A 95 -4.44 -13.03 6.35
C ILE A 95 -5.58 -13.95 6.83
N GLY A 96 -6.83 -13.50 6.77
CA GLY A 96 -7.99 -14.30 7.18
C GLY A 96 -8.64 -15.11 6.05
N GLU A 97 -8.07 -15.10 4.84
CA GLU A 97 -8.55 -15.89 3.71
C GLU A 97 -7.91 -17.29 3.76
N ASN A 98 -8.70 -18.34 4.03
CA ASN A 98 -8.14 -19.70 4.19
C ASN A 98 -7.52 -20.23 2.89
N GLU A 99 -8.05 -19.76 1.76
CA GLU A 99 -7.62 -20.10 0.41
C GLU A 99 -6.29 -19.43 0.02
N ASP A 100 -5.86 -18.40 0.76
CA ASP A 100 -4.59 -17.69 0.58
C ASP A 100 -3.76 -17.67 1.88
N PRO A 101 -2.96 -18.73 2.14
CA PRO A 101 -2.19 -18.85 3.37
C PRO A 101 -1.04 -17.84 3.49
N LEU A 102 -0.78 -17.05 2.44
CA LEU A 102 0.27 -16.04 2.39
C LEU A 102 -0.26 -14.61 2.64
N GLY A 103 -1.57 -14.46 2.83
CA GLY A 103 -2.20 -13.20 3.24
C GLY A 103 -1.54 -12.59 4.48
N SER A 104 -1.38 -11.27 4.48
CA SER A 104 -0.87 -10.48 5.62
C SER A 104 -1.92 -9.56 6.23
#